data_AF-A0A9W9MQD3-F1
#
_entry.id   AF-A0A9W9MQD3-F1
#
_cell.length_a   1.000
_cell.length_b   1.000
_cell.length_c   1.000
_cell.angle_alpha   90.00
_cell.angle_beta   90.00
_cell.angle_gamma   90.00
#
_symmetry.space_group_name_H-M   'P 1'
#
loop_
_entity.id
_entity.type
_entity.pdbx_description
1 polymer ?
#
loop_
_entity_poly.entity_id
_entity_poly.type
_entity_poly.pdbx_seq_one_letter_code
_entity_poly.pdbx_strand_id
1 'polypeptide(L)'
;MSFVDPASPENEIELDRGQSMVKSLQDLTIIESWSDGKLKSTTFYHVTEDEEVFFGHATKNKREMTIAEFNSSLQRVQDQDIYPKIPTDTHLTLAPEGLDASLVYVKRPGLQWYDDMIGTNYLPKAVLDETMVMEQISQSPHQNIIQYYGCHVRRGYITSIVLERLDQNLSKYVSTSDFQQLDKVKFFESLKSAVEHLHTLGLAHNDINPDNIMVKNGSPVLIDFDSCQPFGKRLQSLGTEGWYEKIFYTSEKEHDIYSLGKLQEWLQAAK
;
A
#
# COMPACT_ATOMS: atom_id res chain seq x y z
N MET A 1 17.34 -32.48 -27.93
CA MET A 1 17.54 -33.38 -26.78
C MET A 1 18.77 -32.90 -26.02
N SER A 2 18.56 -32.21 -24.92
CA SER A 2 19.55 -31.97 -23.87
C SER A 2 18.74 -31.90 -22.58
N PHE A 3 18.75 -33.01 -21.84
CA PHE A 3 18.06 -33.16 -20.58
C PHE A 3 18.80 -32.33 -19.52
N VAL A 4 18.06 -31.52 -18.77
CA VAL A 4 18.55 -30.88 -17.55
C VAL A 4 17.99 -31.70 -16.40
N ASP A 5 18.89 -32.30 -15.62
CA ASP A 5 18.55 -33.08 -14.42
C ASP A 5 17.88 -32.18 -13.35
N PRO A 6 16.92 -32.73 -12.58
CA PRO A 6 16.29 -32.00 -11.48
C PRO A 6 17.25 -31.95 -10.29
N ALA A 7 17.80 -30.78 -10.01
CA ALA A 7 18.58 -30.55 -8.80
C ALA A 7 17.70 -30.77 -7.56
N SER A 8 18.26 -31.52 -6.61
CA SER A 8 17.70 -31.96 -5.35
C SER A 8 17.27 -30.80 -4.43
N PRO A 9 16.25 -30.96 -3.57
CA PRO A 9 15.84 -29.95 -2.62
C PRO A 9 16.62 -30.14 -1.32
N GLU A 10 17.65 -29.34 -1.09
CA GLU A 10 18.26 -29.10 0.24
C GLU A 10 19.42 -28.11 0.05
N ASN A 11 19.11 -26.81 0.19
CA ASN A 11 20.05 -25.78 0.56
C ASN A 11 19.24 -24.71 1.29
N GLU A 12 18.81 -25.05 2.50
CA GLU A 12 18.52 -24.01 3.50
C GLU A 12 19.80 -23.20 3.66
N ILE A 13 19.75 -21.94 3.23
CA ILE A 13 20.81 -20.98 3.52
C ILE A 13 20.77 -20.80 5.03
N GLU A 14 21.72 -21.41 5.74
CA GLU A 14 22.02 -21.04 7.12
C GLU A 14 22.40 -19.55 7.10
N LEU A 15 21.44 -18.71 7.48
CA LEU A 15 21.69 -17.31 7.82
C LEU A 15 22.82 -17.28 8.86
N ASP A 16 23.90 -16.60 8.51
CA ASP A 16 25.07 -16.37 9.35
C ASP A 16 24.61 -15.84 10.72
N ARG A 17 24.59 -16.71 11.73
CA ARG A 17 24.08 -16.42 13.09
C ARG A 17 24.97 -15.45 13.87
N GLY A 18 26.02 -14.90 13.24
CA GLY A 18 26.99 -13.98 13.86
C GLY A 18 26.69 -12.49 13.69
N GLN A 19 25.88 -12.08 12.70
CA GLN A 19 25.63 -10.67 12.43
C GLN A 19 24.22 -10.26 12.87
N SER A 20 24.12 -9.29 13.78
CA SER A 20 22.84 -8.71 14.18
C SER A 20 22.15 -8.09 12.97
N MET A 21 20.97 -8.60 12.63
CA MET A 21 20.15 -8.15 11.50
C MET A 21 19.76 -6.68 11.65
N VAL A 22 19.27 -6.31 12.83
CA VAL A 22 18.98 -4.92 13.21
C VAL A 22 20.18 -4.35 13.95
N LYS A 23 20.69 -3.20 13.49
CA LYS A 23 21.82 -2.48 14.10
C LYS A 23 21.34 -1.25 14.86
N SER A 24 20.21 -0.67 14.46
CA SER A 24 19.62 0.51 15.07
C SER A 24 18.09 0.48 14.96
N LEU A 25 17.42 1.35 15.73
CA LEU A 25 15.96 1.52 15.62
C LEU A 25 15.51 2.03 14.24
N GLN A 26 16.42 2.57 13.41
CA GLN A 26 16.09 3.02 12.05
C GLN A 26 15.87 1.85 11.09
N ASP A 27 16.39 0.66 11.43
CA ASP A 27 16.19 -0.55 10.62
C ASP A 27 14.82 -1.19 10.88
N LEU A 28 14.08 -0.67 11.87
CA LEU A 28 12.78 -1.20 12.30
C LEU A 28 11.64 -0.23 11.98
N THR A 29 10.51 -0.79 11.56
CA THR A 29 9.23 -0.13 11.79
C THR A 29 8.68 -0.57 13.14
N ILE A 30 8.26 0.37 13.98
CA ILE A 30 7.80 0.12 15.34
C ILE A 30 6.42 0.76 15.54
N ILE A 31 5.47 -0.04 16.03
CA ILE A 31 4.08 0.34 16.26
C ILE A 31 3.77 0.05 17.73
N GLU A 32 3.38 1.08 18.48
CA GLU A 32 3.00 0.96 19.88
C GLU A 32 1.48 1.07 20.00
N SER A 33 0.82 0.05 20.54
CA SER A 33 -0.61 0.03 20.81
C SER A 33 -0.88 0.51 22.24
N TRP A 34 -1.75 1.51 22.40
CA TRP A 34 -2.07 2.12 23.68
C TRP A 34 -3.56 1.96 24.01
N SER A 35 -3.87 1.63 25.26
CA SER A 35 -5.24 1.54 25.80
C SER A 35 -5.30 2.24 27.15
N ASP A 36 -6.22 3.17 27.33
CA ASP A 36 -6.41 3.93 28.57
C ASP A 36 -5.11 4.57 29.11
N GLY A 37 -4.27 5.09 28.21
CA GLY A 37 -2.97 5.70 28.55
C GLY A 37 -1.88 4.70 28.96
N LYS A 38 -2.12 3.40 28.88
CA LYS A 38 -1.14 2.34 29.12
C LYS A 38 -0.73 1.67 27.82
N LEU A 39 0.57 1.41 27.67
CA LEU A 39 1.06 0.59 26.57
C LEU A 39 0.52 -0.83 26.72
N LYS A 40 -0.09 -1.35 25.66
CA LYS A 40 -0.61 -2.71 25.57
C LYS A 40 0.43 -3.64 24.94
N SER A 41 1.01 -3.22 23.83
CA SER A 41 2.02 -3.98 23.09
C SER A 41 2.84 -3.08 22.18
N THR A 42 4.06 -3.53 21.88
CA THR A 42 4.93 -2.99 20.85
C THR A 42 5.10 -4.07 19.79
N THR A 43 4.69 -3.77 18.56
CA THR A 43 4.90 -4.62 17.39
C THR A 43 5.97 -3.98 16.53
N PHE A 44 6.89 -4.76 15.99
CA PHE A 44 7.96 -4.25 15.15
C PHE A 44 8.35 -5.23 14.07
N TYR A 45 8.86 -4.71 12.97
CA TYR A 45 9.34 -5.53 11.88
C TYR A 45 10.51 -4.90 11.14
N HIS A 46 11.32 -5.77 10.55
CA HIS A 46 12.43 -5.44 9.66
C HIS A 46 12.14 -6.05 8.28
N VAL A 47 12.44 -5.31 7.23
CA VAL A 47 12.40 -5.80 5.85
C VAL A 47 13.82 -5.72 5.29
N THR A 48 14.36 -6.86 4.85
CA THR A 48 15.71 -6.93 4.28
C THR A 48 15.75 -6.35 2.87
N GLU A 49 16.95 -6.13 2.32
CA GLU A 49 17.12 -5.73 0.92
C GLU A 49 16.57 -6.77 -0.07
N ASP A 50 16.57 -8.04 0.32
CA ASP A 50 15.97 -9.13 -0.45
C ASP A 50 14.44 -9.20 -0.28
N GLU A 51 13.81 -8.26 0.43
CA GLU A 51 12.36 -8.27 0.74
C GLU A 51 11.95 -9.49 1.58
N GLU A 52 12.81 -9.95 2.50
CA GLU A 52 12.39 -10.87 3.56
C GLU A 52 11.89 -10.08 4.76
N VAL A 53 10.80 -10.55 5.38
CA VAL A 53 10.19 -9.88 6.53
C VAL A 53 10.51 -10.65 7.80
N PHE A 54 11.00 -9.92 8.79
CA PHE A 54 11.15 -10.40 10.16
C PHE A 54 10.23 -9.61 11.06
N PHE A 55 9.40 -10.30 11.83
CA PHE A 55 8.34 -9.70 12.63
C PHE A 55 8.51 -10.09 14.10
N GLY A 56 8.22 -9.17 15.01
CA GLY A 56 8.39 -9.39 16.43
C GLY A 56 7.42 -8.57 17.27
N HIS A 57 7.22 -9.01 18.51
CA HIS A 57 6.36 -8.37 19.48
C HIS A 57 7.05 -8.23 20.84
N ALA A 58 6.64 -7.24 21.61
CA ALA A 58 7.08 -7.03 22.98
C ALA A 58 5.97 -6.39 23.82
N THR A 59 6.02 -6.60 25.13
CA THR A 59 5.17 -5.90 26.12
C THR A 59 5.83 -4.64 26.67
N LYS A 60 7.14 -4.47 26.43
CA LYS A 60 7.93 -3.29 26.78
C LYS A 60 7.75 -2.19 25.74
N ASN A 61 7.93 -0.92 26.15
CA ASN A 61 8.00 0.19 25.19
C ASN A 61 9.36 0.20 24.47
N LYS A 62 9.44 0.89 23.34
CA LYS A 62 10.68 0.92 22.53
C LYS A 62 11.89 1.53 23.24
N ARG A 63 11.69 2.35 24.28
CA ARG A 63 12.79 2.98 25.05
C ARG A 63 13.37 2.04 26.09
N GLU A 64 12.64 1.00 26.45
CA GLU A 64 13.03 -0.03 27.43
C GLU A 64 13.63 -1.27 26.78
N MET A 65 13.68 -1.31 25.44
CA MET A 65 14.25 -2.41 24.67
C MET A 65 15.65 -2.07 24.14
N THR A 66 16.56 -3.01 24.31
CA THR A 66 17.88 -3.01 23.68
C THR A 66 17.80 -3.56 22.26
N ILE A 67 18.76 -3.21 21.40
CA ILE A 67 18.87 -3.77 20.04
C ILE A 67 19.00 -5.30 20.07
N ALA A 68 19.68 -5.86 21.07
CA ALA A 68 19.78 -7.31 21.26
C ALA A 68 18.41 -7.95 21.56
N GLU A 69 17.58 -7.31 22.40
CA GLU A 69 16.22 -7.78 22.67
C GLU A 69 15.35 -7.74 21.41
N PHE A 70 15.42 -6.67 20.61
CA PHE A 70 14.73 -6.62 19.32
C PHE A 70 15.13 -7.78 18.41
N ASN A 71 16.43 -7.98 18.17
CA ASN A 71 16.92 -9.07 17.32
C ASN A 71 16.48 -10.45 17.85
N SER A 72 16.48 -10.66 19.17
CA SER A 72 16.08 -11.94 19.76
C SER A 72 14.58 -12.27 19.63
N SER A 73 13.75 -11.23 19.45
CA SER A 73 12.30 -11.35 19.31
C SER A 73 11.84 -11.40 17.85
N LEU A 74 12.72 -11.13 16.89
CA LEU A 74 12.41 -11.17 15.47
C LEU A 74 12.34 -12.61 14.98
N GLN A 75 11.24 -12.96 14.30
CA GLN A 75 11.07 -14.22 13.61
C GLN A 75 10.79 -13.99 12.14
N ARG A 76 11.37 -14.84 11.28
CA ARG A 76 11.15 -14.78 9.84
C ARG A 76 9.68 -15.11 9.54
N VAL A 77 9.01 -14.22 8.82
CA VAL A 77 7.67 -14.44 8.27
C VAL A 77 7.79 -15.28 7.01
N GLN A 78 6.87 -16.23 6.80
CA GLN A 78 6.87 -17.00 5.56
C GLN A 78 6.34 -16.13 4.42
N ASP A 79 7.01 -16.14 3.27
CA ASP A 79 6.60 -15.33 2.11
C ASP A 79 5.12 -15.54 1.74
N GLN A 80 4.65 -16.79 1.78
CA GLN A 80 3.27 -17.14 1.42
C GLN A 80 2.19 -16.55 2.34
N ASP A 81 2.57 -16.11 3.55
CA ASP A 81 1.62 -15.52 4.50
C ASP A 81 1.36 -14.04 4.22
N ILE A 82 2.25 -13.38 3.47
CA ILE A 82 2.22 -11.91 3.25
C ILE A 82 2.32 -11.50 1.77
N TYR A 83 2.85 -12.37 0.91
CA TYR A 83 3.05 -12.09 -0.51
C TYR A 83 2.29 -13.09 -1.37
N PRO A 84 1.60 -12.64 -2.44
CA PRO A 84 0.97 -13.53 -3.39
C PRO A 84 1.99 -14.13 -4.36
N LYS A 85 1.78 -15.39 -4.73
CA LYS A 85 2.47 -15.99 -5.87
C LYS A 85 2.04 -15.31 -7.16
N ILE A 86 2.95 -15.26 -8.12
CA ILE A 86 2.65 -14.78 -9.47
C ILE A 86 1.65 -15.74 -10.13
N PRO A 87 0.49 -15.25 -10.62
CA PRO A 87 -0.44 -16.09 -11.36
C PRO A 87 0.17 -16.58 -12.68
N THR A 88 -0.07 -17.85 -13.04
CA THR A 88 0.59 -18.54 -14.16
C THR A 88 0.34 -17.91 -15.53
N ASP A 89 -0.81 -17.23 -15.71
CA ASP A 89 -1.27 -16.70 -16.99
C ASP A 89 -1.36 -15.16 -17.00
N THR A 90 -0.66 -14.49 -16.08
CA THR A 90 -0.66 -13.02 -15.98
C THR A 90 0.68 -12.46 -16.43
N HIS A 91 0.65 -11.55 -17.40
CA HIS A 91 1.80 -10.70 -17.70
C HIS A 91 1.84 -9.55 -16.69
N LEU A 92 2.92 -9.47 -15.91
CA LEU A 92 3.17 -8.38 -14.96
C LEU A 92 4.27 -7.47 -15.49
N THR A 93 4.08 -6.18 -15.29
CA THR A 93 5.08 -5.14 -15.48
C THR A 93 6.04 -5.18 -14.28
N LEU A 94 7.31 -5.53 -14.55
CA LEU A 94 8.35 -5.47 -13.53
C LEU A 94 8.89 -4.05 -13.42
N ALA A 95 9.03 -3.54 -12.20
CA ALA A 95 9.61 -2.23 -12.00
C ALA A 95 11.05 -2.18 -12.51
N PRO A 96 11.45 -1.14 -13.26
CA PRO A 96 12.82 -0.98 -13.74
C PRO A 96 13.85 -1.02 -12.61
N GLU A 97 14.97 -1.71 -12.84
CA GLU A 97 16.11 -1.66 -11.93
C GLU A 97 16.76 -0.27 -11.95
N GLY A 98 17.26 0.18 -10.79
CA GLY A 98 18.01 1.43 -10.69
C GLY A 98 17.18 2.72 -10.75
N LEU A 99 15.85 2.64 -10.54
CA LEU A 99 15.04 3.83 -10.32
C LEU A 99 15.58 4.63 -9.12
N ASP A 100 15.60 5.96 -9.27
CA ASP A 100 16.01 6.85 -8.20
C ASP A 100 15.03 6.73 -7.02
N ALA A 101 15.54 6.29 -5.87
CA ALA A 101 14.78 6.09 -4.64
C ALA A 101 14.08 7.38 -4.15
N SER A 102 14.54 8.55 -4.58
CA SER A 102 13.90 9.83 -4.27
C SER A 102 12.65 10.11 -5.10
N LEU A 103 12.46 9.41 -6.23
CA LEU A 103 11.34 9.58 -7.16
C LEU A 103 10.27 8.49 -7.05
N VAL A 104 10.54 7.43 -6.29
CA VAL A 104 9.64 6.27 -6.16
C VAL A 104 9.12 6.07 -4.75
N TYR A 105 7.88 5.61 -4.69
CA TYR A 105 7.25 5.10 -3.48
C TYR A 105 7.04 3.59 -3.65
N VAL A 106 7.67 2.81 -2.77
CA VAL A 106 7.52 1.35 -2.74
C VAL A 106 6.44 0.99 -1.74
N LYS A 107 5.25 0.63 -2.25
CA LYS A 107 4.11 0.21 -1.43
C LYS A 107 4.24 -1.28 -1.10
N ARG A 108 4.43 -1.58 0.18
CA ARG A 108 4.54 -2.94 0.74
C ARG A 108 3.20 -3.41 1.30
N PRO A 109 3.03 -4.73 1.55
CA PRO A 109 1.83 -5.22 2.25
C PRO A 109 1.65 -4.50 3.59
N GLY A 110 0.40 -4.39 4.03
CA GLY A 110 0.04 -3.78 5.32
C GLY A 110 0.48 -4.62 6.52
N LEU A 111 1.79 -4.73 6.77
CA LEU A 111 2.40 -5.56 7.80
C LEU A 111 1.95 -5.20 9.22
N GLN A 112 1.45 -3.98 9.44
CA GLN A 112 0.80 -3.60 10.70
C GLN A 112 -0.38 -4.51 11.08
N TRP A 113 -0.99 -5.18 10.11
CA TRP A 113 -2.12 -6.08 10.29
C TRP A 113 -1.70 -7.55 10.31
N TYR A 114 -0.41 -7.87 10.27
CA TYR A 114 0.07 -9.25 10.14
C TYR A 114 -0.49 -10.17 11.24
N ASP A 115 -0.38 -9.78 12.51
CA ASP A 115 -0.87 -10.59 13.62
C ASP A 115 -2.39 -10.87 13.56
N ASP A 116 -3.18 -9.89 13.10
CA ASP A 116 -4.63 -10.01 13.00
C ASP A 116 -5.07 -10.80 11.76
N MET A 117 -4.23 -10.84 10.73
CA MET A 117 -4.58 -11.36 9.40
C MET A 117 -3.89 -12.68 9.04
N ILE A 118 -2.91 -13.12 9.81
CA ILE A 118 -2.20 -14.36 9.55
C ILE A 118 -3.18 -15.54 9.44
N GLY A 119 -3.02 -16.36 8.41
CA GLY A 119 -3.91 -17.50 8.12
C GLY A 119 -5.22 -17.17 7.39
N THR A 120 -5.55 -15.90 7.17
CA THR A 120 -6.79 -15.48 6.46
C THR A 120 -6.61 -15.29 4.96
N ASN A 121 -5.37 -15.29 4.46
CA ASN A 121 -4.99 -14.92 3.09
C ASN A 121 -5.30 -13.45 2.70
N TYR A 122 -5.64 -12.59 3.67
CA TYR A 122 -5.95 -11.18 3.41
C TYR A 122 -4.75 -10.41 2.81
N LEU A 123 -3.56 -10.50 3.44
CA LEU A 123 -2.39 -9.72 3.00
C LEU A 123 -1.91 -10.10 1.58
N PRO A 124 -1.71 -11.41 1.24
CA PRO A 124 -1.36 -11.78 -0.12
C PRO A 124 -2.41 -11.33 -1.14
N LYS A 125 -3.69 -11.50 -0.79
CA LYS A 125 -4.79 -11.14 -1.68
C LYS A 125 -4.86 -9.62 -1.92
N ALA A 126 -4.67 -8.80 -0.90
CA ALA A 126 -4.67 -7.33 -1.03
C ALA A 126 -3.59 -6.86 -2.01
N VAL A 127 -2.36 -7.36 -1.87
CA VAL A 127 -1.25 -7.05 -2.78
C VAL A 127 -1.57 -7.49 -4.21
N LEU A 128 -2.13 -8.68 -4.38
CA LEU A 128 -2.48 -9.21 -5.70
C LEU A 128 -3.57 -8.36 -6.35
N ASP A 129 -4.66 -8.10 -5.64
CA ASP A 129 -5.79 -7.32 -6.13
C ASP A 129 -5.33 -5.93 -6.58
N GLU A 130 -4.58 -5.21 -5.75
CA GLU A 130 -4.08 -3.88 -6.10
C GLU A 130 -3.11 -3.94 -7.28
N THR A 131 -2.21 -4.93 -7.32
CA THR A 131 -1.29 -5.11 -8.46
C THR A 131 -2.07 -5.28 -9.76
N MET A 132 -3.10 -6.15 -9.77
CA MET A 132 -3.91 -6.40 -10.97
C MET A 132 -4.70 -5.15 -11.41
N VAL A 133 -5.20 -4.36 -10.45
CA VAL A 133 -5.86 -3.08 -10.72
C VAL A 133 -4.87 -2.09 -11.35
N MET A 134 -3.67 -1.95 -10.80
CA MET A 134 -2.66 -1.04 -11.33
C MET A 134 -2.16 -1.46 -12.73
N GLU A 135 -2.01 -2.76 -12.98
CA GLU A 135 -1.71 -3.28 -14.33
C GLU A 135 -2.81 -2.88 -15.33
N GLN A 136 -4.09 -3.05 -14.95
CA GLN A 136 -5.22 -2.66 -15.82
C GLN A 136 -5.24 -1.15 -16.09
N ILE A 137 -5.06 -0.33 -15.06
CA ILE A 137 -5.02 1.14 -15.20
C ILE A 137 -3.85 1.58 -16.08
N SER A 138 -2.68 0.93 -15.94
CA SER A 138 -1.47 1.31 -16.68
C SER A 138 -1.59 1.16 -18.20
N GLN A 139 -2.51 0.32 -18.69
CA GLN A 139 -2.78 0.15 -20.12
C GLN A 139 -3.47 1.36 -20.74
N SER A 140 -4.12 2.20 -19.92
CA SER A 140 -4.75 3.45 -20.34
C SER A 140 -4.47 4.53 -19.29
N PRO A 141 -3.28 5.14 -19.27
CA PRO A 141 -2.87 6.08 -18.23
C PRO A 141 -3.68 7.38 -18.27
N HIS A 142 -3.83 8.01 -17.10
CA HIS A 142 -4.47 9.32 -16.93
C HIS A 142 -3.60 10.22 -16.05
N GLN A 143 -3.43 11.49 -16.43
CA GLN A 143 -2.49 12.42 -15.75
C GLN A 143 -2.79 12.68 -14.27
N ASN A 144 -4.05 12.48 -13.85
CA ASN A 144 -4.53 12.66 -12.48
C ASN A 144 -4.74 11.32 -11.72
N ILE A 145 -4.14 10.23 -12.21
CA ILE A 145 -4.02 8.95 -11.50
C ILE A 145 -2.52 8.68 -11.31
N ILE A 146 -2.16 8.10 -10.17
CA ILE A 146 -0.76 7.81 -9.83
C ILE A 146 -0.04 7.01 -10.92
N GLN A 147 1.20 7.39 -11.21
CA GLN A 147 2.03 6.63 -12.13
C GLN A 147 2.46 5.31 -11.48
N TYR A 148 2.17 4.20 -12.18
CA TYR A 148 2.66 2.87 -11.88
C TYR A 148 3.95 2.57 -12.65
N TYR A 149 4.99 2.12 -11.96
CA TYR A 149 6.25 1.71 -12.59
C TYR A 149 6.37 0.20 -12.76
N GLY A 150 5.51 -0.58 -12.10
CA GLY A 150 5.58 -2.03 -12.06
C GLY A 150 5.59 -2.55 -10.62
N CYS A 151 5.76 -3.86 -10.47
CA CYS A 151 5.92 -4.52 -9.18
C CYS A 151 7.33 -5.08 -9.01
N HIS A 152 7.73 -5.28 -7.75
CA HIS A 152 8.89 -6.11 -7.43
C HIS A 152 8.47 -7.56 -7.28
N VAL A 153 9.30 -8.43 -7.84
CA VAL A 153 9.18 -9.88 -7.70
C VAL A 153 10.45 -10.42 -7.08
N ARG A 154 10.29 -11.20 -5.99
CA ARG A 154 11.38 -11.93 -5.32
C ARG A 154 10.88 -13.30 -4.93
N ARG A 155 11.72 -14.32 -5.10
CA ARG A 155 11.43 -15.72 -4.71
C ARG A 155 10.10 -16.28 -5.28
N GLY A 156 9.65 -15.77 -6.43
CA GLY A 156 8.38 -16.17 -7.06
C GLY A 156 7.12 -15.50 -6.51
N TYR A 157 7.29 -14.46 -5.68
CA TYR A 157 6.21 -13.69 -5.07
C TYR A 157 6.26 -12.22 -5.47
N ILE A 158 5.09 -11.56 -5.50
CA ILE A 158 4.99 -10.11 -5.66
C ILE A 158 5.20 -9.46 -4.29
N THR A 159 6.30 -8.73 -4.11
CA THR A 159 6.68 -8.22 -2.78
C THR A 159 6.26 -6.78 -2.55
N SER A 160 6.11 -5.99 -3.62
CA SER A 160 5.68 -4.60 -3.53
C SER A 160 5.24 -4.03 -4.89
N ILE A 161 4.48 -2.94 -4.82
CA ILE A 161 4.04 -2.12 -5.95
C ILE A 161 4.91 -0.86 -5.96
N VAL A 162 5.46 -0.49 -7.13
CA VAL A 162 6.32 0.68 -7.28
C VAL A 162 5.55 1.79 -7.98
N LEU A 163 5.39 2.90 -7.27
CA LEU A 163 4.60 4.05 -7.68
C LEU A 163 5.47 5.32 -7.75
N GLU A 164 4.99 6.35 -8.42
CA GLU A 164 5.56 7.70 -8.28
C GLU A 164 5.51 8.18 -6.83
N ARG A 165 6.61 8.77 -6.37
CA ARG A 165 6.64 9.45 -5.09
C ARG A 165 6.02 10.84 -5.22
N LEU A 166 5.04 11.11 -4.37
CA LEU A 166 4.43 12.42 -4.21
C LEU A 166 4.54 12.82 -2.74
N ASP A 167 4.66 14.12 -2.45
CA ASP A 167 5.06 14.59 -1.12
C ASP A 167 3.90 14.91 -0.18
N GLN A 168 2.77 15.40 -0.72
CA GLN A 168 1.69 15.94 0.09
C GLN A 168 0.31 15.51 -0.40
N ASN A 169 -0.47 14.94 0.53
CA ASN A 169 -1.88 14.65 0.32
C ASN A 169 -2.75 15.89 0.59
N LEU A 170 -3.98 15.86 0.10
CA LEU A 170 -4.92 16.98 0.16
C LEU A 170 -5.31 17.32 1.61
N SER A 171 -5.40 16.33 2.49
CA SER A 171 -5.66 16.54 3.92
C SER A 171 -4.59 17.39 4.61
N LYS A 172 -3.32 17.27 4.22
CA LYS A 172 -2.23 18.15 4.69
C LYS A 172 -2.15 19.45 3.90
N TYR A 173 -2.37 19.39 2.58
CA TYR A 173 -2.27 20.54 1.68
C TYR A 173 -3.27 21.65 2.05
N VAL A 174 -4.45 21.29 2.57
CA VAL A 174 -5.49 22.25 2.99
C VAL A 174 -5.00 23.31 3.97
N SER A 175 -3.98 23.00 4.77
CA SER A 175 -3.43 23.92 5.79
C SER A 175 -2.36 24.88 5.24
N THR A 176 -2.09 24.84 3.94
CA THR A 176 -1.04 25.66 3.30
C THR A 176 -1.61 26.97 2.74
N SER A 177 -0.73 27.96 2.53
CA SER A 177 -1.10 29.19 1.81
C SER A 177 -1.49 28.93 0.35
N ASP A 178 -0.92 27.91 -0.26
CA ASP A 178 -1.11 27.60 -1.68
C ASP A 178 -2.50 27.02 -1.94
N PHE A 179 -3.08 26.34 -0.95
CA PHE A 179 -4.48 25.92 -1.01
C PHE A 179 -5.46 27.09 -1.13
N GLN A 180 -5.16 28.24 -0.51
CA GLN A 180 -6.01 29.43 -0.60
C GLN A 180 -6.07 30.02 -2.01
N GLN A 181 -5.00 29.81 -2.77
CA GLN A 181 -4.85 30.30 -4.15
C GLN A 181 -5.26 29.24 -5.18
N LEU A 182 -5.59 28.03 -4.72
CA LEU A 182 -5.98 26.93 -5.58
C LEU A 182 -7.29 27.25 -6.30
N ASP A 183 -7.31 27.06 -7.62
CA ASP A 183 -8.56 26.99 -8.36
C ASP A 183 -9.27 25.67 -8.04
N LYS A 184 -10.10 25.71 -7.00
CA LYS A 184 -10.83 24.53 -6.48
C LYS A 184 -11.79 23.93 -7.50
N VAL A 185 -12.32 24.73 -8.42
CA VAL A 185 -13.22 24.25 -9.48
C VAL A 185 -12.43 23.40 -10.45
N LYS A 186 -11.33 23.95 -10.99
CA LYS A 186 -10.46 23.23 -11.92
C LYS A 186 -9.81 22.00 -11.28
N PHE A 187 -9.41 22.11 -10.01
CA PHE A 187 -8.88 20.98 -9.25
C PHE A 187 -9.92 19.85 -9.17
N PHE A 188 -11.15 20.18 -8.78
CA PHE A 188 -12.22 19.19 -8.68
C PHE A 188 -12.60 18.58 -10.04
N GLU A 189 -12.66 19.37 -11.11
CA GLU A 189 -12.90 18.87 -12.47
C GLU A 189 -11.81 17.88 -12.92
N SER A 190 -10.55 18.14 -12.59
CA SER A 190 -9.44 17.24 -12.92
C SER A 190 -9.51 15.92 -12.15
N LEU A 191 -9.91 15.97 -10.88
CA LEU A 191 -10.14 14.76 -10.08
C LEU A 191 -11.33 13.96 -10.61
N LYS A 192 -12.43 14.64 -10.93
CA LYS A 192 -13.62 14.01 -11.52
C LYS A 192 -13.28 13.30 -12.82
N SER A 193 -12.46 13.91 -13.69
CA SER A 193 -11.96 13.29 -14.91
C SER A 193 -11.19 11.97 -14.64
N ALA A 194 -10.34 11.94 -13.61
CA ALA A 194 -9.65 10.70 -13.23
C ALA A 194 -10.62 9.59 -12.77
N VAL A 195 -11.64 9.94 -11.99
CA VAL A 195 -12.62 8.97 -11.50
C VAL A 195 -13.52 8.47 -12.63
N GLU A 196 -13.97 9.37 -13.51
CA GLU A 196 -14.73 8.98 -14.72
C GLU A 196 -13.92 8.04 -15.61
N HIS A 197 -12.62 8.34 -15.78
CA HIS A 197 -11.68 7.46 -16.49
C HIS A 197 -11.62 6.07 -15.86
N LEU A 198 -11.45 5.98 -14.54
CA LEU A 198 -11.48 4.71 -13.80
C LEU A 198 -12.78 3.94 -14.03
N HIS A 199 -13.92 4.64 -14.02
CA HIS A 199 -15.22 4.03 -14.29
C HIS A 199 -15.35 3.48 -15.71
N THR A 200 -14.71 4.11 -16.70
CA THR A 200 -14.68 3.57 -18.08
C THR A 200 -13.94 2.23 -18.19
N LEU A 201 -13.00 1.96 -17.26
CA LEU A 201 -12.31 0.67 -17.14
C LEU A 201 -13.13 -0.38 -16.38
N GLY A 202 -14.34 -0.05 -15.92
CA GLY A 202 -15.19 -0.94 -15.13
C GLY A 202 -14.76 -1.07 -13.67
N LEU A 203 -13.98 -0.13 -13.16
CA LEU A 203 -13.41 -0.10 -11.82
C LEU A 203 -14.09 1.00 -10.98
N ALA A 204 -14.34 0.76 -9.69
CA ALA A 204 -14.63 1.79 -8.70
C ALA A 204 -13.47 1.88 -7.71
N HIS A 205 -13.16 3.09 -7.22
CA HIS A 205 -12.12 3.29 -6.22
C HIS A 205 -12.57 2.87 -4.81
N ASN A 206 -13.83 3.14 -4.47
CA ASN A 206 -14.52 2.83 -3.21
C ASN A 206 -13.97 3.50 -1.94
N ASP A 207 -12.97 4.37 -2.06
CA ASP A 207 -12.35 5.06 -0.90
C ASP A 207 -11.78 6.43 -1.27
N ILE A 208 -12.57 7.24 -1.99
CA ILE A 208 -12.16 8.59 -2.37
C ILE A 208 -12.30 9.50 -1.14
N ASN A 209 -11.18 10.04 -0.69
CA ASN A 209 -11.10 10.97 0.43
C ASN A 209 -9.84 11.87 0.30
N PRO A 210 -9.67 12.92 1.11
CA PRO A 210 -8.52 13.83 1.05
C PRO A 210 -7.16 13.18 1.37
N ASP A 211 -7.12 12.06 2.07
CA ASP A 211 -5.88 11.33 2.33
C ASP A 211 -5.41 10.55 1.10
N ASN A 212 -6.36 10.10 0.27
CA ASN A 212 -6.13 9.33 -0.97
C ASN A 212 -6.01 10.22 -2.23
N ILE A 213 -5.78 11.53 -2.06
CA ILE A 213 -5.55 12.47 -3.15
C ILE A 213 -4.25 13.22 -2.87
N MET A 214 -3.26 13.06 -3.73
CA MET A 214 -2.02 13.84 -3.69
C MET A 214 -2.17 15.13 -4.49
N VAL A 215 -1.37 16.14 -4.14
CA VAL A 215 -1.32 17.41 -4.85
C VAL A 215 0.04 17.55 -5.54
N LYS A 216 0.02 17.59 -6.88
CA LYS A 216 1.21 17.72 -7.73
C LYS A 216 1.08 18.99 -8.57
N ASN A 217 1.89 20.01 -8.28
CA ASN A 217 1.85 21.30 -8.98
C ASN A 217 0.43 21.91 -9.06
N GLY A 218 -0.31 21.86 -7.94
CA GLY A 218 -1.69 22.36 -7.87
C GLY A 218 -2.74 21.51 -8.59
N SER A 219 -2.39 20.31 -9.05
CA SER A 219 -3.33 19.35 -9.66
C SER A 219 -3.54 18.13 -8.76
N PRO A 220 -4.73 17.52 -8.76
CA PRO A 220 -4.98 16.30 -8.00
C PRO A 220 -4.32 15.10 -8.67
N VAL A 221 -3.87 14.15 -7.86
CA VAL A 221 -3.49 12.80 -8.31
C VAL A 221 -4.15 11.80 -7.38
N LEU A 222 -5.05 10.98 -7.92
CA LEU A 222 -5.71 9.90 -7.20
C LEU A 222 -4.69 8.78 -6.90
N ILE A 223 -4.61 8.38 -5.64
CA ILE A 223 -3.69 7.37 -5.14
C ILE A 223 -4.46 6.32 -4.33
N ASP A 224 -3.75 5.26 -3.94
CA ASP A 224 -4.22 4.22 -3.01
C ASP A 224 -5.40 3.38 -3.54
N PHE A 225 -5.06 2.32 -4.27
CA PHE A 225 -6.03 1.48 -4.96
C PHE A 225 -6.35 0.19 -4.18
N ASP A 226 -6.07 0.13 -2.87
CA ASP A 226 -6.34 -1.04 -2.01
C ASP A 226 -7.81 -1.47 -2.02
N SER A 227 -8.72 -0.50 -2.02
CA SER A 227 -10.16 -0.73 -2.07
C SER A 227 -10.73 -0.76 -3.50
N CYS A 228 -9.87 -0.51 -4.50
CA CYS A 228 -10.31 -0.45 -5.88
C CYS A 228 -10.60 -1.85 -6.41
N GLN A 229 -11.74 -2.02 -7.07
CA GLN A 229 -12.20 -3.31 -7.57
C GLN A 229 -13.09 -3.15 -8.80
N PRO A 230 -13.15 -4.17 -9.69
CA PRO A 230 -14.14 -4.21 -10.74
C PRO A 230 -15.56 -4.15 -10.19
N PHE A 231 -16.46 -3.49 -10.90
CA PHE A 231 -17.86 -3.38 -10.49
C PHE A 231 -18.48 -4.76 -10.20
N GLY A 232 -19.26 -4.85 -9.12
CA GLY A 232 -19.90 -6.09 -8.68
C GLY A 232 -18.98 -7.07 -7.91
N LYS A 233 -17.68 -6.78 -7.77
CA LYS A 233 -16.78 -7.60 -6.95
C LYS A 233 -16.90 -7.28 -5.48
N ARG A 234 -16.70 -8.29 -4.63
CA ARG A 234 -16.72 -8.14 -3.18
C ARG A 234 -15.46 -7.43 -2.70
N LEU A 235 -15.63 -6.45 -1.83
CA LEU A 235 -14.54 -5.68 -1.24
C LEU A 235 -13.93 -6.40 -0.03
N GLN A 236 -12.63 -6.19 0.18
CA GLN A 236 -11.92 -6.67 1.37
C GLN A 236 -12.04 -5.68 2.55
N SER A 237 -12.14 -4.39 2.23
CA SER A 237 -12.25 -3.27 3.16
C SER A 237 -13.46 -2.40 2.80
N LEU A 238 -13.92 -1.64 3.80
CA LEU A 238 -14.88 -0.55 3.61
C LEU A 238 -14.12 0.73 3.33
N GLY A 239 -14.75 1.68 2.64
CA GLY A 239 -14.23 3.04 2.54
C GLY A 239 -14.09 3.71 3.92
N THR A 240 -13.44 4.87 3.94
CA THR A 240 -13.17 5.62 5.17
C THR A 240 -14.44 6.21 5.76
N GLU A 241 -14.63 6.07 7.08
CA GLU A 241 -15.79 6.60 7.79
C GLU A 241 -15.99 8.11 7.51
N GLY A 242 -17.24 8.50 7.22
CA GLY A 242 -17.60 9.87 6.85
C GLY A 242 -17.54 10.18 5.35
N TRP A 243 -16.85 9.36 4.56
CA TRP A 243 -16.68 9.50 3.10
C TRP A 243 -17.61 8.61 2.28
N TYR A 244 -18.41 7.76 2.91
CA TYR A 244 -19.45 6.95 2.27
C TYR A 244 -20.84 7.19 2.87
N GLU A 245 -21.88 6.88 2.09
CA GLU A 245 -23.29 7.09 2.49
C GLU A 245 -23.77 6.04 3.49
N LYS A 246 -23.48 4.77 3.19
CA LYS A 246 -23.93 3.59 3.93
C LYS A 246 -22.87 2.49 3.81
N ILE A 247 -22.92 1.52 4.70
CA ILE A 247 -22.06 0.34 4.62
C ILE A 247 -22.38 -0.45 3.35
N PHE A 248 -21.34 -0.83 2.61
CA PHE A 248 -21.43 -1.59 1.35
C PHE A 248 -20.37 -2.68 1.32
N TYR A 249 -20.57 -3.76 0.57
CA TYR A 249 -19.59 -4.86 0.49
C TYR A 249 -19.20 -5.22 -0.93
N THR A 250 -19.71 -4.46 -1.90
CA THR A 250 -19.57 -4.69 -3.32
C THR A 250 -19.06 -3.41 -3.96
N SER A 251 -18.16 -3.53 -4.93
CA SER A 251 -17.63 -2.39 -5.68
C SER A 251 -18.70 -1.82 -6.61
N GLU A 252 -19.01 -0.53 -6.44
CA GLU A 252 -20.03 0.19 -7.21
C GLU A 252 -19.57 1.63 -7.42
N LYS A 253 -19.75 2.16 -8.64
CA LYS A 253 -19.36 3.54 -8.97
C LYS A 253 -20.12 4.59 -8.15
N GLU A 254 -21.29 4.22 -7.66
CA GLU A 254 -22.17 5.06 -6.84
C GLU A 254 -21.48 5.49 -5.54
N HIS A 255 -20.58 4.66 -5.00
CA HIS A 255 -19.76 5.02 -3.84
C HIS A 255 -18.81 6.18 -4.17
N ASP A 256 -18.12 6.09 -5.31
CA ASP A 256 -17.22 7.15 -5.77
C ASP A 256 -17.98 8.45 -6.06
N ILE A 257 -19.17 8.36 -6.66
CA ILE A 257 -20.04 9.51 -6.95
C ILE A 257 -20.43 10.22 -5.64
N TYR A 258 -20.81 9.46 -4.61
CA TYR A 258 -21.13 10.02 -3.31
C TYR A 258 -19.92 10.71 -2.67
N SER A 259 -18.77 10.02 -2.63
CA SER A 259 -17.53 10.54 -2.07
C SER A 259 -17.06 11.81 -2.80
N LEU A 260 -17.22 11.88 -4.13
CA LEU A 260 -16.94 13.07 -4.91
C LEU A 260 -17.86 14.25 -4.54
N GLY A 261 -19.16 14.00 -4.33
CA GLY A 261 -20.09 15.04 -3.85
C GLY A 261 -19.67 15.60 -2.49
N LYS A 262 -19.37 14.72 -1.54
CA LYS A 262 -18.80 15.08 -0.22
C LYS A 262 -17.53 15.89 -0.34
N LEU A 263 -16.61 15.47 -1.20
CA LEU A 263 -15.34 16.15 -1.39
C LEU A 263 -15.50 17.54 -2.02
N GLN A 264 -16.46 17.72 -2.92
CA GLN A 264 -16.78 19.02 -3.50
C GLN A 264 -17.25 20.00 -2.41
N GLU A 265 -18.16 19.57 -1.54
CA GLU A 265 -18.62 20.36 -0.39
C GLU A 265 -17.46 20.69 0.56
N TRP A 266 -16.63 19.69 0.88
CA TRP A 266 -15.46 19.84 1.74
C TRP A 266 -14.45 20.87 1.18
N LEU A 267 -14.13 20.81 -0.12
CA LEU A 267 -13.23 21.76 -0.78
C LEU A 267 -13.76 23.19 -0.69
N GLN A 268 -15.07 23.38 -0.85
CA GLN A 268 -15.71 24.70 -0.77
C GLN A 268 -15.73 25.26 0.66
N ALA A 269 -15.93 24.39 1.66
CA ALA A 269 -15.98 24.78 3.06
C ALA A 269 -14.58 25.05 3.66
N ALA A 270 -13.54 24.39 3.14
CA ALA A 270 -12.17 24.56 3.60
C ALA A 270 -11.66 25.99 3.32
N LYS A 271 -11.19 26.65 4.39
CA LYS A 271 -10.61 27.99 4.38
C LYS A 271 -9.14 27.96 4.73
#